data_AF-A0A967LX68-F1
#
_entry.id   AF-A0A967LX68-F1
#
_cell.length_a   1.000
_cell.length_b   1.000
_cell.length_c   1.000
_cell.angle_alpha   90.00
_cell.angle_beta   90.00
_cell.angle_gamma   90.00
#
_symmetry.space_group_name_H-M   'P 1'
#
loop_
_entity.id
_entity.type
_entity.pdbx_description
1 polymer ?
#
loop_
_entity_poly.entity_id
_entity_poly.type
_entity_poly.pdbx_seq_one_letter_code
_entity_poly.pdbx_strand_id
1 'polypeptide(L)'
;VAPGDTKDAASYECLDPGAYTALLQGKNGGTGVGIVEVLDVDNAAPYLFNISARARVGTGDLVTIGGFIIAGDRTKQILIRGRGPSVAVPDGVPRLSDPIITLK
;
A
#
# COMPACT_ATOMS: atom_id res chain seq x y z
N VAL A 1 5.93 3.77 11.00
CA VAL A 1 4.73 3.65 11.87
C VAL A 1 4.04 2.32 11.56
N ALA A 2 3.81 1.49 12.58
CA ALA A 2 3.13 0.20 12.42
C ALA A 2 1.68 0.36 11.93
N PRO A 3 1.07 -0.66 11.32
CA PRO A 3 -0.34 -0.61 10.95
C PRO A 3 -1.24 -0.41 12.18
N GLY A 4 -2.39 0.25 11.98
CA GLY A 4 -3.28 0.63 13.08
C GLY A 4 -4.21 -0.50 13.54
N ASP A 5 -4.27 -1.59 12.78
CA ASP A 5 -5.04 -2.80 13.05
C ASP A 5 -4.21 -4.03 12.67
N THR A 6 -4.40 -5.16 13.36
CA THR A 6 -3.64 -6.39 13.11
C THR A 6 -3.95 -7.04 11.77
N LYS A 7 -5.06 -6.66 11.14
CA LYS A 7 -5.45 -7.10 9.79
C LYS A 7 -5.07 -6.12 8.69
N ASP A 8 -4.54 -4.95 9.01
CA ASP A 8 -3.88 -4.14 7.97
C ASP A 8 -2.64 -4.90 7.45
N ALA A 9 -2.32 -4.71 6.17
CA ALA A 9 -1.14 -5.29 5.55
C ALA A 9 0.05 -4.33 5.60
N ALA A 10 1.25 -4.90 5.75
CA ALA A 10 2.50 -4.19 5.55
C ALA A 10 3.57 -5.13 4.99
N SER A 11 4.42 -4.62 4.11
CA SER A 11 5.63 -5.28 3.62
C SER A 11 6.77 -4.26 3.63
N TYR A 12 7.95 -4.70 4.05
CA TYR A 12 9.15 -3.88 4.12
C TYR A 12 10.18 -4.53 3.20
N GLU A 13 10.61 -3.77 2.19
CA GLU A 13 11.43 -4.28 1.10
C GLU A 13 12.67 -3.40 0.89
N CYS A 14 13.75 -4.01 0.42
CA CYS A 14 14.91 -3.29 -0.10
C CYS A 14 14.84 -3.39 -1.63
N LEU A 15 14.49 -2.28 -2.30
CA LEU A 15 14.18 -2.27 -3.73
C LEU A 15 15.24 -1.55 -4.54
N ASP A 16 15.72 -2.19 -5.60
CA ASP A 16 16.65 -1.58 -6.55
C ASP A 16 15.96 -0.47 -7.36
N PRO A 17 16.72 0.41 -8.05
CA PRO A 17 16.14 1.36 -8.98
C PRO A 17 15.27 0.65 -10.04
N GLY A 18 14.03 1.09 -10.17
CA GLY A 18 13.04 0.39 -10.98
C GLY A 18 11.62 0.93 -10.82
N ALA A 19 10.73 0.50 -11.71
CA ALA A 19 9.30 0.77 -11.61
C ALA A 19 8.61 -0.39 -10.90
N TYR A 20 7.76 -0.07 -9.92
CA TYR A 20 7.07 -1.03 -9.09
C TYR A 20 5.57 -0.72 -9.00
N THR A 21 4.79 -1.79 -8.81
CA THR A 21 3.34 -1.71 -8.66
C THR A 21 2.92 -2.42 -7.36
N ALA A 22 2.40 -1.65 -6.40
CA ALA A 22 1.74 -2.20 -5.23
C ALA A 22 0.26 -2.46 -5.54
N LEU A 23 -0.16 -3.71 -5.38
CA LEU A 23 -1.54 -4.16 -5.54
C LEU A 23 -2.17 -4.35 -4.16
N LEU A 24 -3.27 -3.65 -3.89
CA LEU A 24 -4.07 -3.82 -2.69
C LEU A 24 -5.37 -4.58 -3.02
N GLN A 25 -5.55 -5.72 -2.37
CA GLN A 25 -6.69 -6.61 -2.57
C GLN A 25 -7.26 -7.06 -1.22
N GLY A 26 -8.52 -7.50 -1.17
CA GLY A 26 -9.05 -8.18 0.02
C GLY A 26 -8.78 -9.68 -0.03
N LYS A 27 -8.39 -10.27 1.11
CA LYS A 27 -8.30 -11.71 1.29
C LYS A 27 -9.62 -12.38 0.90
N ASN A 28 -9.53 -13.51 0.21
CA ASN A 28 -10.67 -14.29 -0.29
C ASN A 28 -11.68 -13.46 -1.13
N GLY A 29 -11.22 -12.41 -1.82
CA GLY A 29 -12.08 -11.57 -2.66
C GLY A 29 -12.87 -10.51 -1.89
N GLY A 30 -12.45 -10.17 -0.67
CA GLY A 30 -13.05 -9.07 0.09
C GLY A 30 -12.98 -7.73 -0.66
N THR A 31 -14.02 -6.91 -0.51
CA THR A 31 -14.10 -5.57 -1.11
C THR A 31 -14.37 -4.52 -0.05
N GLY A 32 -14.08 -3.26 -0.37
CA GLY A 32 -14.31 -2.15 0.54
C GLY A 32 -13.34 -1.01 0.32
N VAL A 33 -13.44 0.04 1.12
CA VAL A 33 -12.48 1.14 1.08
C VAL A 33 -11.19 0.73 1.78
N GLY A 34 -10.07 0.92 1.08
CA GLY A 34 -8.73 0.71 1.60
C GLY A 34 -7.79 1.84 1.17
N ILE A 35 -6.59 1.85 1.74
CA ILE A 35 -5.50 2.76 1.37
C ILE A 35 -4.27 1.93 1.02
N VAL A 36 -3.68 2.20 -0.14
CA VAL A 36 -2.31 1.76 -0.45
C VAL A 36 -1.35 2.91 -0.18
N GLU A 37 -0.27 2.63 0.54
CA GLU A 37 0.77 3.60 0.88
C GLU A 37 2.14 3.04 0.52
N VAL A 38 3.02 3.90 0.00
CA VAL A 38 4.43 3.60 -0.24
C VAL A 38 5.23 4.71 0.44
N LEU A 39 6.14 4.30 1.32
CA LEU A 39 6.97 5.19 2.13
C LEU A 39 8.43 4.84 1.90
N ASP A 40 9.23 5.82 1.50
CA ASP A 40 10.69 5.71 1.57
C ASP A 40 11.11 5.90 3.03
N VAL A 41 11.75 4.89 3.60
CA VAL A 41 12.17 4.87 5.01
C VAL A 41 13.68 4.94 5.18
N ASP A 42 14.41 5.14 4.08
CA ASP A 42 15.88 5.22 4.05
C ASP A 42 16.41 6.62 4.41
N ASN A 43 15.54 7.63 4.53
CA ASN A 43 15.89 9.03 4.85
C ASN A 43 17.01 9.64 3.96
N ALA A 44 17.25 9.09 2.77
CA ALA A 44 18.36 9.45 1.88
C ALA A 44 17.92 10.34 0.71
N ALA A 45 18.40 11.59 0.66
CA ALA A 45 18.03 12.56 -0.38
C ALA A 45 18.52 12.22 -1.81
N PRO A 46 17.75 12.55 -2.86
CA PRO A 46 16.32 12.91 -2.84
C PRO A 46 15.47 11.66 -2.56
N TYR A 47 14.49 11.77 -1.66
CA TYR A 47 13.57 10.69 -1.33
C TYR A 47 12.12 11.11 -1.55
N LEU A 48 11.31 10.13 -1.94
CA LEU A 48 9.86 10.27 -2.01
C LEU A 48 9.32 10.06 -0.60
N PHE A 49 8.90 11.14 0.07
CA PHE A 49 8.48 11.07 1.47
C PHE A 49 7.35 10.06 1.69
N ASN A 50 6.31 10.14 0.85
CA ASN A 50 5.21 9.18 0.80
C ASN A 50 4.32 9.39 -0.43
N ILE A 51 3.72 8.31 -0.92
CA ILE A 51 2.51 8.36 -1.76
C ILE A 51 1.40 7.54 -1.09
N SER A 52 0.17 8.04 -1.16
CA SER A 52 -1.00 7.37 -0.61
C SER A 52 -2.20 7.53 -1.53
N ALA A 53 -2.93 6.45 -1.75
CA ALA A 53 -4.18 6.45 -2.50
C ALA A 53 -5.27 5.71 -1.72
N ARG A 54 -6.39 6.41 -1.46
CA ARG A 54 -7.61 5.81 -0.88
C ARG A 54 -8.61 5.54 -1.99
N ALA A 55 -9.05 4.29 -2.11
CA ALA A 55 -10.00 3.88 -3.14
C ALA A 55 -10.89 2.73 -2.65
N ARG A 56 -11.99 2.49 -3.39
CA ARG A 56 -12.74 1.23 -3.26
C ARG A 56 -11.95 0.13 -3.96
N VAL A 57 -11.58 -0.89 -3.19
CA VAL A 57 -10.90 -2.09 -3.63
C VAL A 57 -11.97 -3.08 -4.10
N GLY A 58 -11.89 -3.48 -5.37
CA GLY A 58 -12.71 -4.51 -5.99
C GLY A 58 -11.98 -5.86 -6.09
N THR A 59 -12.45 -6.71 -7.00
CA THR A 59 -11.90 -8.03 -7.28
C THR A 59 -11.42 -8.13 -8.74
N GLY A 60 -10.67 -9.19 -9.06
CA GLY A 60 -10.12 -9.39 -10.40
C GLY A 60 -9.19 -8.24 -10.78
N ASP A 61 -9.47 -7.59 -11.91
CA ASP A 61 -8.66 -6.46 -12.40
C ASP A 61 -9.02 -5.12 -11.73
N LEU A 62 -10.03 -5.09 -10.86
CA LEU A 62 -10.51 -3.89 -10.15
C LEU A 62 -9.86 -3.69 -8.78
N VAL A 63 -8.66 -4.22 -8.60
CA VAL A 63 -7.87 -4.03 -7.38
C VAL A 63 -7.30 -2.61 -7.34
N THR A 64 -7.02 -2.10 -6.14
CA THR A 64 -6.42 -0.77 -6.03
C THR A 64 -4.93 -0.86 -6.33
N ILE A 65 -4.44 0.04 -7.18
CA ILE A 65 -3.05 0.07 -7.66
C ILE A 65 -2.36 1.34 -7.17
N GLY A 66 -1.20 1.19 -6.56
CA GLY A 66 -0.25 2.26 -6.27
C GLY A 66 1.05 2.04 -7.03
N GLY A 67 1.24 2.74 -8.15
CA GLY A 67 2.49 2.69 -8.92
C GLY A 67 3.51 3.70 -8.40
N PHE A 68 4.79 3.31 -8.37
CA PHE A 68 5.88 4.19 -7.96
C PHE A 68 7.19 3.82 -8.66
N ILE A 69 8.15 4.75 -8.65
CA ILE A 69 9.48 4.56 -9.24
C ILE A 69 10.52 4.80 -8.15
N ILE A 70 11.44 3.86 -8.02
CA ILE A 70 12.70 4.03 -7.30
C ILE A 70 13.72 4.58 -8.28
N ALA A 71 14.10 5.84 -8.10
CA ALA A 71 15.07 6.53 -8.94
C ALA A 71 16.46 6.56 -8.27
N GLY A 72 17.49 6.80 -9.09
CA GLY A 72 18.89 6.82 -8.67
C GLY A 72 19.62 5.53 -9.01
N ASP A 73 20.75 5.31 -8.34
CA ASP A 73 21.68 4.21 -8.58
C ASP A 73 21.88 3.31 -7.34
N ARG A 74 21.11 3.55 -6.28
CA ARG A 74 21.16 2.81 -5.02
C ARG A 74 19.80 2.23 -4.69
N THR A 75 19.83 1.04 -4.12
CA THR A 75 18.68 0.39 -3.49
C THR A 75 18.11 1.27 -2.38
N LYS A 76 16.78 1.23 -2.21
CA LYS A 76 16.07 1.98 -1.17
C LYS A 76 15.26 1.06 -0.26
N GLN A 77 15.23 1.36 1.02
CA GLN A 77 14.33 0.75 2.00
C GLN A 77 12.94 1.35 1.86
N ILE A 78 11.97 0.52 1.51
CA ILE A 78 10.60 0.92 1.25
C ILE A 78 9.64 0.16 2.16
N LEU A 79 8.75 0.91 2.82
CA LEU A 79 7.61 0.35 3.52
C LEU A 79 6.36 0.51 2.66
N ILE A 80 5.73 -0.60 2.30
CA ILE A 80 4.45 -0.63 1.60
C ILE A 80 3.37 -1.03 2.60
N ARG A 81 2.26 -0.30 2.63
CA ARG A 81 1.12 -0.62 3.52
C ARG A 81 -0.19 -0.70 2.75
N GLY A 82 -1.00 -1.67 3.14
CA GLY A 82 -2.38 -1.82 2.74
C GLY A 82 -3.28 -1.66 3.95
N ARG A 83 -3.84 -0.48 4.16
CA ARG A 83 -4.74 -0.24 5.29
C ARG A 83 -6.18 -0.51 4.88
N GLY A 84 -6.90 -1.23 5.71
CA GLY A 84 -8.31 -1.55 5.52
C GLY A 84 -9.10 -1.25 6.78
N PRO A 85 -9.04 -2.11 7.82
CA PRO A 85 -9.81 -1.93 9.04
C PRO A 85 -9.49 -0.63 9.78
N SER A 86 -8.24 -0.17 9.75
CA SER A 86 -7.86 1.07 10.45
C SER A 86 -8.20 2.35 9.68
N VAL A 87 -8.70 2.26 8.45
CA VAL A 87 -8.97 3.44 7.63
C VAL A 87 -10.15 4.23 8.19
N ALA A 88 -9.96 5.54 8.31
CA ALA A 88 -11.05 6.46 8.62
C ALA A 88 -11.95 6.64 7.39
N VAL A 89 -13.22 6.21 7.53
CA VAL A 89 -14.29 6.39 6.55
C VAL A 89 -15.56 6.84 7.27
N PRO A 90 -16.46 7.57 6.59
CA PRO A 90 -17.79 7.88 7.14
C PRO A 90 -18.57 6.61 7.52
N ASP A 91 -19.51 6.76 8.44
CA ASP A 91 -20.39 5.67 8.85
C ASP A 91 -21.17 5.08 7.67
N GLY A 92 -21.38 3.77 7.69
CA GLY A 92 -22.03 3.03 6.60
C GLY A 92 -21.16 2.77 5.37
N VAL A 93 -19.95 3.33 5.29
CA VAL A 93 -19.00 3.00 4.22
C VAL A 93 -18.22 1.73 4.59
N PRO A 94 -18.32 0.64 3.78
CA PRO A 94 -17.62 -0.59 4.10
C PRO A 94 -16.10 -0.41 3.94
N ARG A 95 -15.34 -0.80 4.97
CA ARG A 95 -13.89 -0.88 4.95
C ARG A 95 -13.45 -2.21 4.34
N LEU A 96 -12.27 -2.24 3.73
CA LEU A 96 -11.63 -3.49 3.35
C LEU A 96 -11.24 -4.24 4.62
N SER A 97 -11.75 -5.45 4.82
CA SER A 97 -11.70 -6.12 6.13
C SER A 97 -10.38 -6.84 6.44
N ASP A 98 -9.68 -7.31 5.41
CA ASP A 98 -8.44 -8.10 5.52
C ASP A 98 -7.61 -7.84 4.24
N PRO A 99 -6.94 -6.69 4.17
CA PRO A 99 -6.09 -6.32 3.04
C PRO A 99 -4.91 -7.29 2.84
N ILE A 100 -4.55 -7.50 1.59
CA ILE A 100 -3.33 -8.15 1.11
C ILE A 100 -2.61 -7.15 0.21
N ILE A 101 -1.29 -7.04 0.40
CA ILE A 101 -0.40 -6.34 -0.51
C ILE A 101 0.39 -7.35 -1.33
N THR A 102 0.48 -7.08 -2.63
CA THR A 102 1.43 -7.77 -3.52
C THR A 102 2.22 -6.72 -4.27
N LEU A 103 3.55 -6.86 -4.27
CA LEU A 103 4.44 -6.02 -5.07
C LEU A 103 4.77 -6.74 -6.39
N LYS A 104 4.75 -5.99 -7.48
CA LYS A 104 5.18 -6.42 -8.81
C LYS A 104 6.20 -5.44 -9.38
#